data_AF-A0A7C5D9B1-F1
#
_entry.id   AF-A0A7C5D9B1-F1
#
_cell.length_a   1.000
_cell.length_b   1.000
_cell.length_c   1.000
_cell.angle_alpha   90.00
_cell.angle_beta   90.00
_cell.angle_gamma   90.00
#
_symmetry.space_group_name_H-M   'P 1'
#
loop_
_entity.id
_entity.type
_entity.pdbx_description
1 polymer ?
#
loop_
_entity_poly.entity_id
_entity_poly.type
_entity_poly.pdbx_seq_one_letter_code
_entity_poly.pdbx_strand_id
1 'polypeptide(L)'
;VHDVRAIHELPLHELPLRMTQKQRRNMLLPKIIGRFKMLSSKRINQLRNTSGTKLWQRNYYEHIVRNQNDLNRIQQYIVYNPAGWKEDELFITG
;
A
#
# COMPACT_ATOMS: atom_id res chain seq x y z
N VAL A 1 -17.26 21.61 1.63
CA VAL A 1 -18.06 20.97 0.57
C VAL A 1 -17.11 20.66 -0.57
N HIS A 2 -17.17 19.44 -1.13
CA HIS A 2 -16.18 18.73 -1.97
C HIS A 2 -15.09 18.04 -1.13
N ASP A 3 -15.32 16.90 -0.50
CA ASP A 3 -15.71 15.57 -1.00
C ASP A 3 -14.59 14.86 -1.78
N VAL A 4 -13.76 14.18 -0.99
CA VAL A 4 -13.07 12.89 -1.19
C VAL A 4 -13.00 12.34 -2.62
N ARG A 5 -11.77 12.14 -3.12
CA ARG A 5 -11.33 11.02 -3.99
C ARG A 5 -9.83 11.16 -4.30
N ALA A 6 -8.96 10.76 -3.37
CA ALA A 6 -7.74 10.12 -3.83
C ALA A 6 -8.17 8.79 -4.47
N ILE A 7 -7.77 8.59 -5.72
CA ILE A 7 -8.21 7.47 -6.53
C ILE A 7 -7.70 6.19 -5.86
N HIS A 8 -8.61 5.46 -5.20
CA HIS A 8 -8.45 4.23 -4.41
C HIS A 8 -8.03 4.35 -2.93
N GLU A 9 -8.71 5.20 -2.17
CA GLU A 9 -8.92 4.97 -0.74
C GLU A 9 -10.39 4.64 -0.47
N LEU A 10 -10.76 3.36 -0.62
CA LEU A 10 -11.87 2.82 0.13
C LEU A 10 -11.36 2.52 1.54
N PRO A 11 -11.90 3.16 2.59
CA PRO A 11 -11.74 2.66 3.94
C PRO A 11 -12.15 1.19 3.95
N LEU A 12 -11.41 0.32 4.66
CA LEU A 12 -11.81 -1.07 4.91
C LEU A 12 -13.20 -1.20 5.60
N HIS A 13 -13.86 -0.09 5.87
CA HIS A 13 -15.23 -0.04 6.37
C HIS A 13 -16.28 -0.24 5.26
N GLU A 14 -15.95 -0.02 3.99
CA GLU A 14 -16.94 0.06 2.89
C GLU A 14 -16.86 -1.09 1.86
N LEU A 15 -16.03 -2.11 2.07
CA LEU A 15 -16.15 -3.34 1.29
C LEU A 15 -17.45 -4.06 1.70
N PRO A 16 -18.32 -4.50 0.77
CA PRO A 16 -19.61 -5.11 1.09
C PRO A 16 -19.51 -6.50 1.74
N LEU A 17 -18.34 -6.90 2.22
CA LEU A 17 -18.14 -8.18 2.89
C LEU A 17 -17.29 -7.92 4.15
N ARG A 18 -17.94 -7.90 5.32
CA ARG A 18 -17.27 -8.17 6.59
C ARG A 18 -16.67 -9.58 6.52
N MET A 19 -15.47 -9.70 5.96
CA MET A 19 -14.78 -10.98 5.88
C MET A 19 -14.39 -11.42 7.27
N THR A 20 -14.78 -12.64 7.61
CA THR A 20 -14.40 -13.27 8.88
C THR A 20 -12.88 -13.39 8.95
N GLN A 21 -12.33 -13.41 10.18
CA GLN A 21 -10.89 -13.68 10.38
C GLN A 21 -10.46 -15.00 9.71
N LYS A 22 -11.35 -15.99 9.62
CA LYS A 22 -11.12 -17.26 8.90
C LYS A 22 -10.92 -17.05 7.41
N GLN A 23 -11.77 -16.24 6.75
CA GLN A 23 -11.63 -15.93 5.32
C GLN A 23 -10.35 -15.14 5.04
N ARG A 24 -9.99 -14.16 5.87
CA ARG A 24 -8.71 -13.41 5.74
C ARG A 24 -7.49 -14.33 5.87
N ARG A 25 -7.56 -15.32 6.77
CA ARG A 25 -6.54 -16.37 6.91
C ARG A 25 -6.50 -17.34 5.74
N ASN A 26 -7.38 -17.27 4.75
CA ASN A 26 -7.30 -18.11 3.56
C ASN A 26 -6.81 -17.34 2.33
N MET A 27 -6.71 -16.01 2.40
CA MET A 27 -6.23 -15.20 1.28
C MET A 27 -4.70 -15.23 1.19
N LEU A 28 -4.18 -15.51 0.00
CA LEU A 28 -2.74 -15.62 -0.22
C LEU A 28 -2.07 -14.23 -0.32
N LEU A 29 -2.67 -13.27 -1.04
CA LEU A 29 -2.08 -11.96 -1.25
C LEU A 29 -1.95 -11.11 0.04
N PRO A 30 -3.00 -10.90 0.86
CA PRO A 30 -2.87 -10.20 2.13
C PRO A 30 -1.88 -10.85 3.09
N LYS A 31 -1.74 -12.18 3.08
CA LYS A 31 -0.74 -12.89 3.88
C LYS A 31 0.68 -12.59 3.44
N ILE A 32 0.95 -12.64 2.14
CA ILE A 32 2.26 -12.36 1.57
C ILE A 32 2.66 -10.92 1.88
N ILE A 33 1.76 -9.96 1.63
CA ILE A 33 2.00 -8.54 1.92
C ILE A 33 2.16 -8.30 3.43
N GLY A 34 1.34 -8.93 4.27
CA GLY A 34 1.46 -8.84 5.72
C GLY A 34 2.82 -9.35 6.23
N ARG A 35 3.26 -10.52 5.75
CA ARG A 35 4.58 -11.08 6.11
C ARG A 35 5.72 -10.18 5.62
N PHE A 36 5.62 -9.66 4.39
CA PHE A 36 6.61 -8.73 3.84
C PHE A 36 6.71 -7.45 4.69
N LYS A 37 5.58 -6.79 4.98
CA LYS A 37 5.55 -5.57 5.79
C LYS A 37 6.09 -5.80 7.19
N MET A 38 5.76 -6.93 7.82
CA MET A 38 6.24 -7.30 9.15
C MET A 38 7.77 -7.48 9.17
N LEU A 39 8.30 -8.31 8.27
CA LEU A 39 9.73 -8.63 8.25
C LEU A 39 10.59 -7.42 7.89
N SER A 40 10.16 -6.63 6.90
CA SER A 40 10.84 -5.40 6.50
C SER A 40 10.83 -4.36 7.64
N SER A 41 9.69 -4.16 8.30
CA SER A 41 9.58 -3.24 9.46
C SER A 41 10.51 -3.66 10.58
N LYS A 42 10.53 -4.94 10.95
CA LYS A 42 11.39 -5.46 12.00
C LYS A 42 12.86 -5.18 11.68
N ARG A 43 13.31 -5.51 10.46
CA ARG A 43 14.70 -5.32 10.04
C ARG A 43 15.09 -3.83 10.01
N ILE A 44 14.25 -2.98 9.44
CA ILE A 44 14.53 -1.54 9.36
C ILE A 44 14.55 -0.90 10.75
N ASN A 45 13.60 -1.25 11.62
CA ASN A 45 13.56 -0.72 12.99
C ASN A 45 14.75 -1.18 13.82
N GLN A 46 15.24 -2.41 13.61
CA GLN A 46 16.49 -2.88 14.24
C GLN A 46 17.70 -2.07 13.75
N LEU A 47 17.82 -1.84 12.44
CA LEU A 47 18.92 -1.06 11.86
C LEU A 47 18.91 0.41 12.30
N ARG A 48 17.70 0.97 12.53
CA ARG A 48 17.52 2.37 12.95
C ARG A 48 17.44 2.57 14.46
N ASN A 49 17.48 1.50 15.25
CA ASN A 49 17.17 1.52 16.69
C ASN A 49 15.80 2.16 17.03
N THR A 50 14.82 2.03 16.12
CA THR A 50 13.46 2.57 16.26
C THR A 50 12.43 1.45 16.45
N SER A 51 12.71 0.52 17.36
CA SER A 51 11.81 -0.58 17.67
C SER A 51 10.43 -0.07 18.08
N GLY A 52 9.37 -0.61 17.45
CA GLY A 52 7.99 -0.20 17.71
C GLY A 52 7.47 0.94 16.83
N THR A 53 8.34 1.64 16.09
CA THR A 53 7.90 2.71 15.17
C THR A 53 7.19 2.11 13.95
N LYS A 54 6.04 2.70 13.60
CA LYS A 54 5.29 2.31 12.39
C LYS A 54 6.05 2.76 11.15
N LEU A 55 6.39 1.80 10.30
CA LEU A 55 7.09 2.06 9.04
C LEU A 55 6.13 2.19 7.84
N TRP A 56 5.14 1.30 7.74
CA TRP A 56 4.25 1.25 6.59
C TRP A 56 2.97 2.03 6.81
N GLN A 57 2.50 2.70 5.76
CA GLN A 57 1.11 3.15 5.67
C GLN A 57 0.15 1.95 5.75
N ARG A 58 -1.06 2.22 6.27
CA ARG A 58 -2.15 1.23 6.32
C ARG A 58 -2.56 0.86 4.90
N ASN A 59 -3.01 -0.39 4.72
CA ASN A 59 -3.43 -0.96 3.43
C ASN A 59 -2.32 -1.01 2.37
N TYR A 60 -2.66 -1.48 1.17
CA TYR A 60 -1.77 -1.56 0.03
C TYR A 60 -2.62 -1.48 -1.25
N TYR A 61 -2.04 -0.91 -2.32
CA TYR A 61 -2.68 -0.90 -3.64
C TYR A 61 -2.52 -2.27 -4.30
N GLU A 62 -3.61 -2.79 -4.85
CA GLU A 62 -3.61 -4.01 -5.64
C GLU A 62 -4.40 -3.77 -6.94
N HIS A 63 -3.86 -4.26 -8.05
CA HIS A 63 -4.48 -4.16 -9.36
C HIS A 63 -4.06 -5.34 -10.23
N ILE A 64 -5.02 -5.97 -10.91
CA ILE A 64 -4.75 -7.11 -11.78
C ILE A 64 -4.40 -6.58 -13.16
N VAL A 65 -3.17 -6.86 -13.61
CA VAL A 65 -2.70 -6.50 -14.95
C VAL A 65 -3.36 -7.41 -15.99
N ARG A 66 -4.23 -6.85 -16.83
CA ARG A 66 -5.03 -7.64 -17.80
C ARG A 66 -4.54 -7.55 -19.25
N ASN A 67 -3.71 -6.56 -19.56
CA ASN A 67 -3.21 -6.32 -20.93
C ASN A 67 -1.91 -5.52 -20.92
N GLN A 68 -1.30 -5.40 -22.10
CA GLN A 68 -0.01 -4.72 -22.27
C GLN A 68 -0.07 -3.22 -21.95
N ASN A 69 -1.17 -2.54 -22.29
CA ASN A 69 -1.31 -1.11 -22.01
C ASN A 69 -1.33 -0.83 -20.51
N ASP A 70 -1.96 -1.71 -19.74
CA ASP A 70 -2.01 -1.66 -18.29
C ASP A 70 -0.62 -1.88 -17.67
N LEU A 71 0.10 -2.91 -18.16
CA LEU A 71 1.48 -3.17 -17.76
C LEU A 71 2.39 -1.96 -18.04
N ASN A 72 2.31 -1.40 -19.25
CA ASN A 72 3.10 -0.25 -19.66
C ASN A 72 2.86 0.96 -18.74
N ARG A 73 1.59 1.23 -18.40
CA ARG A 73 1.23 2.33 -17.49
C ARG A 73 1.85 2.13 -16.10
N ILE A 74 1.76 0.93 -15.54
CA ILE A 74 2.33 0.61 -14.22
C ILE A 74 3.85 0.75 -14.22
N GLN A 75 4.51 0.25 -15.27
CA GLN A 75 5.96 0.38 -15.42
C GLN A 75 6.40 1.84 -15.51
N GLN A 76 5.70 2.64 -16.33
CA GLN A 76 5.95 4.08 -16.43
C GLN A 76 5.77 4.76 -15.07
N TYR A 77 4.68 4.46 -14.35
CA TYR A 77 4.46 5.01 -13.01
C TYR A 77 5.62 4.69 -12.06
N ILE A 78 6.09 3.45 -12.01
CA ILE A 78 7.22 3.05 -11.14
C ILE A 78 8.50 3.83 -11.48
N VAL A 79 8.77 4.05 -12.76
CA VAL A 79 9.97 4.76 -13.22
C VAL A 79 9.90 6.26 -12.93
N TYR A 80 8.75 6.89 -13.18
CA TYR A 80 8.61 8.35 -13.11
C TYR A 80 8.20 8.89 -11.74
N ASN A 81 7.49 8.10 -10.92
CA ASN A 81 7.01 8.55 -9.61
C ASN A 81 8.12 9.10 -8.69
N PRO A 82 9.33 8.51 -8.62
CA PRO A 82 10.40 9.06 -7.79
C PRO A 82 10.79 10.51 -8.14
N ALA A 83 10.63 10.92 -9.40
CA ALA A 83 11.02 12.25 -9.86
C ALA A 83 10.04 13.34 -9.42
N GLY A 84 8.75 13.01 -9.26
CA GLY A 84 7.69 13.94 -8.84
C GLY A 84 7.35 13.85 -7.35
N TRP A 85 8.10 13.09 -6.56
CA TRP A 85 7.71 12.77 -5.19
C TRP A 85 7.70 14.00 -4.27
N LYS A 86 8.54 15.01 -4.52
CA LYS A 86 8.59 16.23 -3.68
C LYS A 86 7.41 17.16 -3.93
N GLU A 87 6.81 17.05 -5.10
CA GLU A 87 5.67 17.81 -5.58
C GLU A 87 4.34 17.09 -5.34
N ASP A 88 4.39 15.85 -4.84
CA ASP A 88 3.24 15.02 -4.52
C ASP A 88 2.50 15.57 -3.28
N GLU A 89 1.16 15.57 -3.32
CA GLU A 89 0.32 16.06 -2.23
C GLU A 89 0.51 15.27 -0.92
N LEU A 90 1.00 14.03 -1.00
CA LEU A 90 1.32 13.18 0.14
C LEU A 90 2.76 13.36 0.65
N PHE A 91 3.54 14.26 0.06
CA PHE A 91 4.88 14.59 0.54
C PHE A 91 4.80 15.31 1.89
N ILE A 92 5.29 14.67 2.95
CA ILE A 92 5.39 15.28 4.28
C ILE A 92 6.79 15.85 4.42
N THR A 93 6.90 17.17 4.61
CA THR A 93 8.13 17.81 5.10
C THR A 93 8.33 17.47 6.58
N GLY A 94 9.53 16.95 6.90
CA GLY A 94 9.92 16.54 8.25
C GLY A 94 10.16 17.68 9.21
#